data_AF-A0A257LZK0-F1
#
_entry.id   AF-A0A257LZK0-F1
#
_cell.length_a   1.000
_cell.length_b   1.000
_cell.length_c   1.000
_cell.angle_alpha   90.00
_cell.angle_beta   90.00
_cell.angle_gamma   90.00
#
_symmetry.space_group_name_H-M   'P 1'
#
loop_
_entity.id
_entity.type
_entity.pdbx_description
1 polymer ?
#
loop_
_entity_poly.entity_id
_entity_poly.type
_entity_poly.pdbx_seq_one_letter_code
_entity_poly.pdbx_strand_id
1 'polypeptide(L)'
;MLLGRWHPMLSHTPWNILSSSVGAGILTEGWTLAEPVTDPDTARSFTVEVVFDSAFSATPVVQLGLTGFDLDQRESGRLSVKTGAITRFGFQAVISTWSTTRVYAVEFNWLAIGA
;
A
#
# COMPACT_ATOMS: atom_id res chain seq x y z
N MET A 1 47.47 6.02 -36.93
CA MET A 1 46.29 5.13 -36.86
C MET A 1 45.85 5.09 -35.40
N LEU A 2 44.88 5.92 -35.02
CA LEU A 2 44.39 6.06 -33.64
C LEU A 2 43.04 5.32 -33.54
N LEU A 3 43.03 4.19 -32.83
CA LEU A 3 41.79 3.50 -32.45
C LEU A 3 41.26 4.15 -31.16
N GLY A 4 40.25 5.02 -31.31
CA GLY A 4 39.51 5.55 -30.17
C GLY A 4 38.72 4.44 -29.47
N ARG A 5 38.98 4.23 -28.18
CA ARG A 5 38.21 3.33 -27.31
C ARG A 5 36.79 3.88 -27.14
N TRP A 6 35.79 3.12 -27.58
CA TRP A 6 34.39 3.34 -27.25
C TRP A 6 34.17 3.02 -25.76
N HIS A 7 33.69 4.00 -24.99
CA HIS A 7 33.14 3.77 -23.65
C HIS A 7 31.62 3.78 -23.78
N PRO A 8 30.89 2.74 -23.34
CA PRO A 8 29.44 2.80 -23.30
C PRO A 8 29.04 3.92 -22.31
N MET A 9 28.18 4.84 -22.74
CA MET A 9 27.50 5.72 -21.77
C MET A 9 26.65 4.83 -20.87
N LEU A 10 26.84 4.94 -19.55
CA LEU A 10 25.90 4.39 -18.58
C LEU A 10 24.55 5.07 -18.84
N SER A 11 23.57 4.33 -19.34
CA SER A 11 22.20 4.82 -19.41
C SER A 11 21.69 4.92 -17.99
N HIS A 12 21.68 6.13 -17.43
CA HIS A 12 21.04 6.38 -16.14
C HIS A 12 19.54 6.38 -16.37
N THR A 13 18.86 5.30 -15.99
CA THR A 13 17.40 5.31 -15.90
C THR A 13 17.01 6.35 -14.84
N PRO A 14 16.22 7.38 -15.18
CA PRO A 14 15.82 8.39 -14.21
C PRO A 14 14.96 7.77 -13.12
N TRP A 15 15.23 8.11 -11.86
CA TRP A 15 14.42 7.67 -10.72
C TRP A 15 13.09 8.43 -10.71
N ASN A 16 12.00 7.68 -10.62
CA ASN A 16 10.63 8.17 -10.49
C ASN A 16 10.15 8.07 -9.05
N ILE A 17 9.28 9.00 -8.67
CA ILE A 17 8.59 9.01 -7.39
C ILE A 17 7.10 9.18 -7.67
N LEU A 18 6.29 8.25 -7.16
CA LEU A 18 4.83 8.33 -7.21
C LEU A 18 4.29 8.29 -5.79
N SER A 19 3.21 9.03 -5.53
CA SER A 19 2.55 9.03 -4.22
C SER A 19 1.08 9.40 -4.35
N SER A 20 0.24 8.88 -3.47
CA SER A 20 -1.15 9.32 -3.33
C SER A 20 -1.68 9.00 -1.94
N SER A 21 -2.88 9.48 -1.65
CA SER A 21 -3.67 9.20 -0.45
C SER A 21 -4.81 8.26 -0.80
N VAL A 22 -5.14 7.34 0.12
CA VAL A 22 -6.23 6.39 -0.03
C VAL A 22 -7.07 6.39 1.24
N GLY A 23 -8.39 6.52 1.05
CA GLY A 23 -9.39 6.27 2.10
C GLY A 23 -10.19 5.02 1.78
N ALA A 24 -10.42 4.16 2.77
CA ALA A 24 -11.29 3.01 2.67
C ALA A 24 -12.12 2.87 3.96
N GLY A 25 -13.35 2.42 3.86
CA GLY A 25 -14.24 2.28 5.02
C GLY A 25 -15.59 1.71 4.66
N ILE A 26 -16.60 1.92 5.51
CA ILE A 26 -17.95 1.38 5.34
C ILE A 26 -18.65 1.75 4.01
N LEU A 27 -18.17 2.78 3.31
CA LEU A 27 -18.68 3.18 1.99
C LEU A 27 -17.93 2.52 0.83
N THR A 28 -16.86 1.78 1.11
CA THR A 28 -16.09 1.03 0.13
C THR A 28 -16.74 -0.34 -0.08
N GLU A 29 -16.94 -0.72 -1.34
CA GLU A 29 -17.51 -2.03 -1.69
C GLU A 29 -16.68 -3.17 -1.08
N GLY A 30 -17.37 -4.15 -0.48
CA GLY A 30 -16.73 -5.32 0.13
C GLY A 30 -16.06 -5.05 1.48
N TRP A 31 -16.24 -3.87 2.08
CA TRP A 31 -15.69 -3.58 3.40
C TRP A 31 -16.32 -4.45 4.49
N THR A 32 -15.51 -5.24 5.19
CA THR A 32 -15.97 -6.18 6.24
C THR A 32 -15.36 -5.92 7.61
N LEU A 33 -14.43 -4.96 7.74
CA LEU A 33 -13.69 -4.74 8.99
C LEU A 33 -14.54 -4.08 10.08
N ALA A 34 -15.68 -3.48 9.71
CA ALA A 34 -16.67 -2.92 10.63
C ALA A 34 -17.65 -3.99 11.16
N GLU A 35 -17.69 -5.18 10.56
CA GLU A 35 -18.64 -6.22 10.95
C GLU A 35 -18.31 -6.82 12.32
N PRO A 36 -19.33 -7.30 13.06
CA PRO A 36 -19.11 -8.05 14.29
C PRO A 36 -18.18 -9.24 14.07
N VAL A 37 -17.33 -9.51 15.05
CA VAL A 37 -16.36 -10.59 14.99
C VAL A 37 -17.06 -11.93 15.22
N THR A 38 -16.88 -12.86 14.30
CA THR A 38 -17.38 -14.24 14.42
C THR A 38 -16.35 -15.16 15.09
N ASP A 39 -15.07 -14.91 14.86
CA ASP A 39 -13.95 -15.64 15.45
C ASP A 39 -12.84 -14.64 15.84
N PRO A 40 -12.63 -14.36 17.13
CA PRO A 40 -11.66 -13.36 17.59
C PRO A 40 -10.21 -13.79 17.41
N ASP A 41 -9.93 -15.07 17.18
CA ASP A 41 -8.57 -15.57 16.97
C ASP A 41 -8.13 -15.45 15.50
N THR A 42 -9.07 -15.18 14.59
CA THR A 42 -8.79 -14.98 13.17
C THR A 42 -8.67 -13.50 12.83
N ALA A 43 -7.51 -13.09 12.32
CA ALA A 43 -7.31 -11.74 11.80
C ALA A 43 -8.16 -11.50 10.55
N ARG A 44 -8.68 -10.28 10.42
CA ARG A 44 -9.49 -9.85 9.27
C ARG A 44 -8.71 -8.82 8.47
N SER A 45 -8.83 -8.88 7.15
CA SER A 45 -8.17 -7.95 6.26
C SER A 45 -9.07 -7.48 5.12
N PHE A 46 -8.76 -6.28 4.63
CA PHE A 46 -9.32 -5.69 3.42
C PHE A 46 -8.15 -5.24 2.54
N THR A 47 -8.19 -5.59 1.26
CA THR A 47 -7.13 -5.27 0.31
C THR A 47 -7.59 -4.19 -0.65
N VAL A 48 -6.81 -3.11 -0.74
CA VAL A 48 -6.96 -2.11 -1.79
C VAL A 48 -5.90 -2.38 -2.85
N GLU A 49 -6.33 -2.55 -4.10
CA GLU A 49 -5.44 -2.58 -5.26
C GLU A 49 -5.07 -1.15 -5.65
N VAL A 50 -3.77 -0.83 -5.65
CA VAL A 50 -3.26 0.48 -6.05
C VAL A 50 -2.52 0.34 -7.37
N VAL A 51 -3.01 1.05 -8.38
CA VAL A 51 -2.37 1.12 -9.70
C VAL A 51 -1.55 2.41 -9.77
N PHE A 52 -0.33 2.29 -10.28
CA PHE A 52 0.52 3.46 -10.53
C PHE A 52 0.08 4.19 -11.81
N ASP A 53 0.08 5.53 -11.77
CA ASP A 53 -0.21 6.37 -12.94
C ASP A 53 0.77 6.14 -14.11
N SER A 54 1.97 5.65 -13.81
CA SER A 54 2.94 5.18 -14.78
C SER A 54 3.69 3.94 -14.27
N ALA A 55 4.03 3.04 -15.19
CA ALA A 55 4.80 1.86 -14.84
C ALA A 55 6.26 2.22 -14.57
N PHE A 56 6.84 1.68 -13.50
CA PHE A 56 8.28 1.69 -13.27
C PHE A 56 9.01 0.76 -14.27
N SER A 57 10.31 0.96 -14.46
CA SER A 57 11.13 0.06 -15.29
C SER A 57 11.47 -1.25 -14.56
N ALA A 58 11.52 -1.21 -13.22
CA ALA A 58 11.63 -2.37 -12.33
C ALA A 58 10.65 -2.27 -11.15
N THR A 59 10.53 -3.32 -10.33
CA THR A 59 9.69 -3.26 -9.12
C THR A 59 10.21 -2.17 -8.16
N PRO A 60 9.41 -1.14 -7.82
CA PRO A 60 9.84 -0.07 -6.94
C PRO A 60 9.84 -0.50 -5.47
N VAL A 61 10.45 0.31 -4.61
CA VAL A 61 10.23 0.25 -3.16
C VAL A 61 8.97 1.04 -2.84
N VAL A 62 8.07 0.48 -2.02
CA VAL A 62 6.83 1.14 -1.61
C VAL A 62 6.78 1.24 -0.09
N GLN A 63 6.47 2.43 0.41
CA GLN A 63 6.21 2.71 1.81
C GLN A 63 4.79 3.24 2.00
N LEU A 64 4.10 2.75 3.03
CA LEU A 64 2.78 3.22 3.44
C LEU A 64 2.88 3.87 4.82
N GLY A 65 2.00 4.83 5.09
CA GLY A 65 1.82 5.43 6.40
C GLY A 65 0.35 5.71 6.67
N LEU A 66 -0.17 5.23 7.81
CA LEU A 66 -1.49 5.59 8.28
C LEU A 66 -1.56 7.09 8.55
N THR A 67 -2.61 7.74 8.06
CA THR A 67 -2.88 9.17 8.24
C THR A 67 -4.17 9.43 9.01
N GLY A 68 -5.08 8.46 9.06
CA GLY A 68 -6.34 8.55 9.80
C GLY A 68 -6.98 7.18 10.02
N PHE A 69 -7.81 7.05 11.05
CA PHE A 69 -8.61 5.86 11.32
C PHE A 69 -9.85 6.22 12.14
N ASP A 70 -10.91 5.44 11.94
CA ASP A 70 -12.12 5.44 12.76
C ASP A 70 -12.35 4.01 13.28
N LEU A 71 -12.26 3.83 14.60
CA LEU A 71 -12.34 2.54 15.30
C LEU A 71 -13.45 2.58 16.35
N ASP A 72 -14.10 1.44 16.60
CA ASP A 72 -15.03 1.35 17.72
C ASP A 72 -14.32 1.59 19.06
N GLN A 73 -14.85 2.53 19.83
CA GLN A 73 -14.26 2.98 21.10
C GLN A 73 -14.42 2.00 22.27
N ARG A 74 -15.22 0.94 22.13
CA ARG A 74 -15.48 -0.02 23.22
C ARG A 74 -14.36 -1.05 23.38
N GLU A 75 -13.56 -1.24 22.34
CA GLU A 75 -12.54 -2.27 22.24
C GLU A 75 -11.14 -1.66 22.14
N SER A 76 -10.08 -2.42 22.41
CA SER A 76 -8.74 -1.91 22.17
C SER A 76 -8.49 -1.72 20.67
N GLY A 77 -7.91 -0.58 20.29
CA GLY A 77 -7.58 -0.27 18.90
C GLY A 77 -6.42 -1.11 18.37
N ARG A 78 -6.66 -1.86 17.29
CA ARG A 78 -5.67 -2.73 16.63
C ARG A 78 -5.83 -2.61 15.13
N LEU A 79 -4.87 -1.97 14.49
CA LEU A 79 -4.90 -1.69 13.06
C LEU A 79 -3.48 -1.78 12.51
N SER A 80 -3.35 -2.33 11.31
CA SER A 80 -2.12 -2.25 10.54
C SER A 80 -2.44 -2.03 9.07
N VAL A 81 -1.52 -1.37 8.37
CA VAL A 81 -1.50 -1.29 6.91
C VAL A 81 -0.14 -1.78 6.42
N LYS A 82 -0.13 -2.67 5.43
CA LYS A 82 1.09 -3.25 4.87
C LYS A 82 1.04 -3.29 3.36
N THR A 83 2.20 -3.26 2.73
CA THR A 83 2.32 -3.57 1.30
C THR A 83 2.25 -5.06 1.06
N GLY A 84 1.63 -5.44 -0.05
CA GLY A 84 1.64 -6.78 -0.63
C GLY A 84 1.79 -6.70 -2.14
N ALA A 85 2.20 -7.81 -2.77
CA ALA A 85 2.20 -7.99 -4.23
C ALA A 85 2.74 -6.79 -5.04
N ILE A 86 3.88 -6.21 -4.63
CA ILE A 86 4.46 -5.05 -5.33
C ILE A 86 4.97 -5.49 -6.71
N THR A 87 4.53 -4.79 -7.74
CA THR A 87 4.97 -4.95 -9.14
C THR A 87 5.38 -3.61 -9.72
N ARG A 88 5.90 -3.59 -10.94
CA ARG A 88 6.16 -2.35 -11.68
C ARG A 88 4.90 -1.53 -12.04
N PHE A 89 3.71 -2.11 -11.90
CA PHE A 89 2.43 -1.49 -12.30
C PHE A 89 1.58 -1.04 -11.11
N GLY A 90 1.88 -1.52 -9.91
CA GLY A 90 1.06 -1.27 -8.73
C GLY A 90 1.44 -2.17 -7.56
N PHE A 91 0.64 -2.13 -6.51
CA PHE A 91 0.79 -2.94 -5.31
C PHE A 91 -0.54 -3.11 -4.58
N GLN A 92 -0.57 -4.02 -3.61
CA GLN A 92 -1.69 -4.18 -2.68
C GLN A 92 -1.42 -3.44 -1.38
N ALA A 93 -2.36 -2.61 -0.92
CA ALA A 93 -2.40 -2.14 0.45
C ALA A 93 -3.33 -3.06 1.26
N VAL A 94 -2.74 -3.84 2.16
CA VAL A 94 -3.46 -4.78 3.03
C VAL A 94 -3.73 -4.10 4.36
N ILE A 95 -4.98 -3.75 4.60
CA ILE A 95 -5.48 -3.22 5.87
C ILE A 95 -5.87 -4.42 6.72
N SER A 96 -5.37 -4.53 7.95
CA SER A 96 -5.66 -5.66 8.83
C SER A 96 -6.00 -5.22 10.25
N THR A 97 -6.95 -5.95 10.85
CA THR A 97 -7.35 -5.84 12.25
C THR A 97 -7.51 -7.24 12.84
N TRP A 98 -7.52 -7.35 14.17
CA TRP A 98 -7.59 -8.64 14.86
C TRP A 98 -8.27 -8.51 16.21
N SER A 99 -8.61 -9.64 16.82
CA SER A 99 -9.45 -9.67 18.03
C SER A 99 -10.79 -8.98 17.76
N THR A 100 -11.34 -8.32 18.77
CA THR A 100 -12.67 -7.69 18.79
C THR A 100 -12.74 -6.33 18.10
N THR A 101 -11.62 -5.76 17.64
CA THR A 101 -11.56 -4.41 17.08
C THR A 101 -12.43 -4.26 15.83
N ARG A 102 -13.27 -3.24 15.75
CA ARG A 102 -14.04 -2.89 14.55
C ARG A 102 -13.48 -1.62 13.92
N VAL A 103 -13.34 -1.62 12.61
CA VAL A 103 -12.74 -0.53 11.84
C VAL A 103 -13.79 0.05 10.89
N TYR A 104 -14.21 1.28 11.12
CA TYR A 104 -15.20 1.97 10.30
C TYR A 104 -14.56 2.65 9.08
N ALA A 105 -13.36 3.22 9.26
CA ALA A 105 -12.60 3.82 8.18
C ALA A 105 -11.09 3.83 8.47
N VAL A 106 -10.29 3.88 7.40
CA VAL A 106 -8.84 4.02 7.41
C VAL A 106 -8.42 4.96 6.29
N GLU A 107 -7.47 5.84 6.59
CA GLU A 107 -6.75 6.64 5.61
C GLU A 107 -5.26 6.35 5.70
N PHE A 108 -4.60 6.24 4.55
CA PHE A 108 -3.16 6.11 4.46
C PHE A 108 -2.60 6.82 3.23
N ASN A 109 -1.35 7.24 3.33
CA ASN A 109 -0.55 7.69 2.21
C ASN A 109 0.38 6.57 1.77
N TRP A 110 0.73 6.56 0.49
CA TRP A 110 1.80 5.71 -0.04
C TRP A 110 2.80 6.51 -0.85
N LEU A 111 4.04 6.03 -0.86
CA LEU A 111 5.16 6.55 -1.63
C LEU A 111 5.87 5.37 -2.32
N ALA A 112 5.99 5.42 -3.63
CA ALA A 112 6.75 4.46 -4.43
C ALA A 112 7.97 5.16 -5.04
N ILE A 113 9.15 4.57 -4.87
CA ILE A 113 10.43 5.09 -5.36
C ILE A 113 11.14 3.99 -6.14
N GLY A 114 11.51 4.29 -7.38
CA GLY A 114 12.17 3.31 -8.25
C GLY A 114 12.57 3.91 -9.60
N ALA A 115 13.34 3.15 -10.36
CA ALA A 115 13.66 3.46 -11.75
C ALA A 115 12.61 2.93 -12.71
#